data_AF-A0A7S3NEJ4-F1
#
_entry.id   AF-A0A7S3NEJ4-F1
#
_cell.length_a   1.000
_cell.length_b   1.000
_cell.length_c   1.000
_cell.angle_alpha   90.00
_cell.angle_beta   90.00
_cell.angle_gamma   90.00
#
_symmetry.space_group_name_H-M   'P 1'
#
loop_
_entity.id
_entity.type
_entity.pdbx_description
1 polymer ?
#
loop_
_entity_poly.entity_id
_entity_poly.type
_entity_poly.pdbx_seq_one_letter_code
_entity_poly.pdbx_strand_id
1 'polypeptide(L)'
;RSTDAWENGIVVKLTDATMVKVKPKTTYKILFEADGEMNVTFRVDMLYIDKLLEENEIFEDFLNYNDKTCYKYFVKSTDKKLRVGVYSFSGNPDIYVNPSTLPTNLNQFAFKATESSDDVLVLSPEDRSEKGFIKGLYYVCVVAQSNTSYRIRISESDKHYFLEDGIAETNEIQAGKESRFYYTDSSLERNLNLTFTLSVKSGPKPEMYIKLCGKVPESQCQFSKNDQGVITATNEIGTLFAFIKHSRNSCPKNGVNDPPCIYGILLRSPESRFADLTHFSLVAHHNETTHIKLREGHSVDQIVENHQTRYFKFIVFDTMATEVTFTLNSHHGDADIYVSRSEKYPDEIYDKKSSKSRRFYDEVCFTKAEDGKLIGIYYIAVKGFEYSSYSIRATVNRGENEDNVVPTQISEGMALNDFIDSQTGKKYYEFKTTMYGTGISDIKVSVNQFMGKVKFYIKSGSLPTEFVYDYMGDSDNEVVMKATDLKFVPVGKKYILVVPNTELGSKASMYRYSIMYSTSRTITELQSEVPSFGSVKVGLYSNYKYTYVDTKGSDLTIALTPISGN
;
A
#
# COMPACT_ATOMS: atom_id res chain seq x y z
N ARG A 1 24.61 -41.96 -32.34
CA ARG A 1 24.49 -40.59 -32.89
C ARG A 1 23.12 -40.49 -33.56
N SER A 2 22.09 -40.10 -32.81
CA SER A 2 20.77 -39.73 -33.35
C SER A 2 20.72 -38.21 -33.25
N THR A 3 20.84 -37.53 -34.38
CA THR A 3 20.78 -36.08 -34.53
C THR A 3 19.36 -35.54 -34.34
N ASP A 4 18.34 -36.40 -34.48
CA ASP A 4 16.92 -36.03 -34.41
C ASP A 4 16.48 -35.48 -33.04
N ALA A 5 17.22 -35.76 -31.96
CA ALA A 5 16.94 -35.19 -30.65
C ALA A 5 17.20 -33.66 -30.59
N TRP A 6 18.02 -33.13 -31.50
CA TRP A 6 18.45 -31.72 -31.50
C TRP A 6 17.50 -30.80 -32.28
N GLU A 7 16.86 -31.29 -33.34
CA GLU A 7 16.11 -30.41 -34.24
C GLU A 7 14.76 -29.95 -33.64
N ASN A 8 14.21 -30.68 -32.67
CA ASN A 8 12.90 -30.37 -32.07
C ASN A 8 12.82 -30.59 -30.54
N GLY A 9 13.92 -30.93 -29.87
CA GLY A 9 13.96 -31.22 -28.43
C GLY A 9 14.34 -30.01 -27.56
N ILE A 10 13.88 -29.98 -26.31
CA ILE A 10 14.37 -29.01 -25.30
C ILE A 10 15.64 -29.59 -24.70
N VAL A 11 16.79 -28.96 -24.97
CA VAL A 11 18.05 -29.30 -24.31
C VAL A 11 18.10 -28.55 -22.98
N VAL A 12 18.04 -29.29 -21.87
CA VAL A 12 18.17 -28.73 -20.53
C VAL A 12 19.43 -29.26 -19.89
N LYS A 13 20.31 -28.35 -19.44
CA LYS A 13 21.45 -28.71 -18.60
C LYS A 13 20.93 -29.08 -17.22
N LEU A 14 21.00 -30.36 -16.86
CA LEU A 14 20.66 -30.83 -15.53
C LEU A 14 21.81 -30.51 -14.56
N THR A 15 21.56 -29.59 -13.63
CA THR A 15 22.32 -29.44 -12.38
C THR A 15 21.59 -30.17 -11.25
N ASP A 16 22.13 -30.18 -10.03
CA ASP A 16 21.57 -30.84 -8.82
C ASP A 16 20.09 -30.53 -8.51
N ALA A 17 19.49 -29.58 -9.22
CA ALA A 17 18.26 -28.88 -8.86
C ALA A 17 17.52 -28.32 -10.10
N THR A 18 17.32 -29.14 -11.14
CA THR A 18 16.71 -28.68 -12.40
C THR A 18 15.23 -29.08 -12.49
N MET A 19 14.35 -28.08 -12.59
CA MET A 19 12.94 -28.29 -12.93
C MET A 19 12.71 -28.04 -14.42
N VAL A 20 11.99 -28.96 -15.07
CA VAL A 20 11.60 -28.85 -16.48
C VAL A 20 10.08 -28.83 -16.54
N LYS A 21 9.50 -27.81 -17.17
CA LYS A 21 8.06 -27.79 -17.47
C LYS A 21 7.75 -28.95 -18.42
N VAL A 22 7.04 -29.96 -17.91
CA VAL A 22 6.64 -31.13 -18.69
C VAL A 22 5.25 -30.92 -19.29
N LYS A 23 5.12 -31.15 -20.60
CA LYS A 23 3.85 -31.17 -21.31
C LYS A 23 3.20 -32.55 -21.10
N PRO A 24 1.88 -32.61 -20.86
CA PRO A 24 1.18 -33.88 -20.75
C PRO A 24 1.45 -34.77 -21.97
N LYS A 25 1.55 -36.08 -21.74
CA LYS A 25 1.74 -37.10 -22.79
C LYS A 25 2.97 -36.90 -23.68
N THR A 26 4.00 -36.22 -23.18
CA THR A 26 5.25 -36.00 -23.93
C THR A 26 6.36 -36.91 -23.39
N THR A 27 7.09 -37.57 -24.28
CA THR A 27 8.27 -38.38 -23.94
C THR A 27 9.50 -37.49 -23.84
N TYR A 28 10.10 -37.43 -22.65
CA TYR A 28 11.35 -36.73 -22.42
C TYR A 28 12.52 -37.68 -22.60
N LYS A 29 13.50 -37.29 -23.42
CA LYS A 29 14.77 -38.00 -23.56
C LYS A 29 15.84 -37.18 -22.87
N ILE A 30 16.54 -37.78 -21.91
CA ILE A 30 17.63 -37.13 -21.19
C ILE A 30 18.94 -37.71 -21.75
N LEU A 31 19.84 -36.84 -22.22
CA LEU A 31 21.13 -37.22 -22.77
C LEU A 31 22.22 -36.81 -21.79
N PHE A 32 23.19 -37.69 -21.58
CA PHE A 32 24.38 -37.42 -20.77
C PHE A 32 25.62 -37.57 -21.64
N GLU A 33 26.57 -36.67 -21.42
CA GLU A 33 27.92 -36.74 -21.94
C GLU A 33 28.85 -36.81 -20.73
N ALA A 34 29.69 -37.84 -20.68
CA ALA A 34 30.65 -38.07 -19.61
C ALA A 34 32.00 -38.46 -20.23
N ASP A 35 33.08 -37.86 -19.73
CA ASP A 35 34.45 -38.14 -20.19
C ASP A 35 35.05 -39.44 -19.59
N GLY A 36 34.20 -40.33 -19.05
CA GLY A 36 34.59 -41.58 -18.39
C GLY A 36 33.39 -42.39 -17.88
N GLU A 37 33.65 -43.47 -17.14
CA GLU A 37 32.59 -44.25 -16.49
C GLU A 37 31.87 -43.42 -15.41
N MET A 38 30.56 -43.25 -15.57
CA MET A 38 29.71 -42.50 -14.65
C MET A 38 28.52 -43.36 -14.25
N ASN A 39 28.34 -43.57 -12.95
CA ASN A 39 27.12 -44.15 -12.40
C ASN A 39 26.12 -43.04 -12.12
N VAL A 40 25.02 -42.99 -12.86
CA VAL A 40 23.96 -42.00 -12.67
C VAL A 40 22.71 -42.67 -12.13
N THR A 41 22.19 -42.16 -11.01
CA THR A 41 20.89 -42.58 -10.48
C THR A 41 19.90 -41.44 -10.72
N PHE A 42 18.80 -41.74 -11.42
CA PHE A 42 17.73 -40.77 -11.63
C PHE A 42 16.62 -41.01 -10.62
N ARG A 43 16.18 -39.92 -10.00
CA ARG A 43 14.90 -39.86 -9.34
C ARG A 43 14.06 -38.82 -10.06
N VAL A 44 12.99 -39.27 -10.71
CA VAL A 44 12.01 -38.39 -11.33
C VAL A 44 10.81 -38.33 -10.41
N ASP A 45 10.73 -37.28 -9.60
CA ASP A 45 9.53 -37.01 -8.81
C ASP A 45 8.59 -36.16 -9.67
N MET A 46 7.47 -36.74 -10.10
CA MET A 46 6.39 -35.96 -10.73
C MET A 46 5.62 -35.21 -9.64
N LEU A 47 5.91 -33.93 -9.51
CA LEU A 47 5.11 -33.01 -8.71
C LEU A 47 4.01 -32.44 -9.61
N TYR A 48 2.74 -32.72 -9.29
CA TYR A 48 1.65 -31.90 -9.80
C TYR A 48 1.80 -30.51 -9.16
N ILE A 49 1.95 -29.48 -9.98
CA ILE A 49 2.14 -28.10 -9.53
C ILE A 49 1.01 -27.28 -10.12
N ASP A 50 0.01 -26.96 -9.31
CA ASP A 50 -1.11 -26.12 -9.75
C ASP A 50 -0.66 -24.70 -10.08
N LYS A 51 0.31 -24.16 -9.32
CA LYS A 51 0.82 -22.79 -9.49
C LYS A 51 2.33 -22.73 -9.20
N LEU A 52 3.15 -22.64 -10.25
CA LEU A 52 4.61 -22.48 -10.17
C LEU A 52 4.95 -21.02 -10.39
N LEU A 53 5.63 -20.38 -9.44
CA LEU A 53 6.16 -19.04 -9.62
C LEU A 53 7.49 -19.11 -10.37
N GLU A 54 7.71 -18.16 -11.27
CA GLU A 54 9.01 -17.87 -11.85
C GLU A 54 9.59 -16.59 -11.25
N GLU A 55 10.92 -16.47 -11.27
CA GLU A 55 11.61 -15.32 -10.71
C GLU A 55 11.20 -14.05 -11.46
N ASN A 56 10.76 -13.03 -10.73
CA ASN A 56 10.27 -11.75 -11.21
C ASN A 56 8.96 -11.79 -12.02
N GLU A 57 8.35 -12.96 -12.25
CA GLU A 57 7.03 -13.06 -12.87
C GLU A 57 5.94 -12.64 -11.86
N ILE A 58 4.88 -11.99 -12.38
CA ILE A 58 3.75 -11.52 -11.58
C ILE A 58 2.58 -12.46 -11.82
N PHE A 59 1.98 -12.94 -10.73
CA PHE A 59 0.74 -13.72 -10.76
C PHE A 59 -0.35 -12.94 -10.04
N GLU A 60 -1.55 -12.88 -10.61
CA GLU A 60 -2.73 -12.28 -9.97
C GLU A 60 -3.72 -13.38 -9.57
N ASP A 61 -4.36 -13.23 -8.42
CA ASP A 61 -5.25 -14.25 -7.86
C ASP A 61 -6.33 -13.65 -6.93
N PHE A 62 -7.29 -14.48 -6.54
CA PHE A 62 -8.37 -14.12 -5.62
C PHE A 62 -8.62 -15.24 -4.60
N LEU A 63 -8.93 -14.84 -3.37
CA LEU A 63 -9.25 -15.72 -2.26
C LEU A 63 -10.45 -15.17 -1.50
N ASN A 64 -11.37 -16.03 -1.09
CA ASN A 64 -12.38 -15.65 -0.11
C ASN A 64 -11.78 -15.61 1.30
N TYR A 65 -12.53 -15.05 2.24
CA TYR A 65 -12.19 -15.07 3.66
C TYR A 65 -11.80 -16.48 4.15
N ASN A 66 -10.65 -16.57 4.82
CA ASN A 66 -10.01 -17.79 5.32
C ASN A 66 -9.58 -18.83 4.26
N ASP A 67 -9.78 -18.56 2.96
CA ASP A 67 -9.20 -19.40 1.92
C ASP A 67 -7.68 -19.22 1.86
N LYS A 68 -7.01 -20.26 1.35
CA LYS A 68 -5.57 -20.21 1.07
C LYS A 68 -5.27 -20.75 -0.32
N THR A 69 -4.32 -20.11 -1.00
CA THR A 69 -3.70 -20.64 -2.22
C THR A 69 -2.21 -20.80 -1.97
N CYS A 70 -1.63 -21.91 -2.42
CA CYS A 70 -0.21 -22.17 -2.28
C CYS A 70 0.46 -22.31 -3.65
N TYR A 71 1.61 -21.68 -3.75
CA TYR A 71 2.50 -21.65 -4.88
C TYR A 71 3.76 -22.45 -4.56
N LYS A 72 4.45 -22.90 -5.62
CA LYS A 72 5.79 -23.47 -5.51
C LYS A 72 6.80 -22.51 -6.14
N TYR A 73 7.96 -22.38 -5.52
CA TYR A 73 9.09 -21.67 -6.07
C TYR A 73 10.37 -22.46 -5.82
N PHE A 74 11.30 -22.44 -6.77
CA PHE A 74 12.57 -23.10 -6.61
C PHE A 74 13.67 -22.07 -6.38
N VAL A 75 14.17 -22.02 -5.15
CA VAL A 75 15.27 -21.14 -4.75
C VAL A 75 16.56 -21.70 -5.30
N LYS A 76 17.19 -20.95 -6.21
CA LYS A 76 18.39 -21.37 -6.96
C LYS A 76 19.68 -20.93 -6.29
N SER A 77 19.67 -19.76 -5.66
CA SER A 77 20.84 -19.10 -5.09
C SER A 77 21.01 -19.42 -3.60
N THR A 78 22.28 -19.59 -3.19
CA THR A 78 22.62 -19.89 -1.80
C THR A 78 23.03 -18.66 -1.00
N ASP A 79 23.37 -17.59 -1.71
CA ASP A 79 24.00 -16.38 -1.20
C ASP A 79 23.10 -15.15 -1.32
N LYS A 80 22.00 -15.22 -2.08
CA LYS A 80 21.09 -14.08 -2.26
C LYS A 80 19.91 -14.06 -1.31
N LYS A 81 19.35 -12.89 -1.05
CA LYS A 81 18.05 -12.78 -0.35
C LYS A 81 16.90 -13.30 -1.23
N LEU A 82 15.98 -14.05 -0.62
CA LEU A 82 14.70 -14.43 -1.22
C LEU A 82 13.64 -13.42 -0.78
N ARG A 83 13.02 -12.72 -1.74
CA ARG A 83 11.92 -11.78 -1.47
C ARG A 83 10.62 -12.35 -2.03
N VAL A 84 9.59 -12.39 -1.20
CA VAL A 84 8.22 -12.71 -1.58
C VAL A 84 7.35 -11.50 -1.29
N GLY A 85 6.83 -10.86 -2.33
CA GLY A 85 5.91 -9.74 -2.21
C GLY A 85 4.49 -10.17 -2.60
N VAL A 86 3.52 -9.92 -1.73
CA VAL A 86 2.10 -10.06 -2.03
C VAL A 86 1.46 -8.70 -1.89
N TYR A 87 0.94 -8.21 -3.00
CA TYR A 87 0.38 -6.88 -3.10
C TYR A 87 -1.12 -6.98 -3.29
N SER A 88 -1.89 -6.49 -2.32
CA SER A 88 -3.35 -6.55 -2.36
C SER A 88 -3.93 -5.54 -3.35
N PHE A 89 -5.00 -5.92 -4.05
CA PHE A 89 -5.93 -5.00 -4.69
C PHE A 89 -7.15 -4.75 -3.79
N SER A 90 -7.58 -5.78 -3.05
CA SER A 90 -8.58 -5.71 -2.00
C SER A 90 -8.23 -6.72 -0.90
N GLY A 91 -8.78 -6.52 0.30
CA GLY A 91 -8.61 -7.44 1.42
C GLY A 91 -7.22 -7.42 2.06
N ASN A 92 -6.95 -8.45 2.87
CA ASN A 92 -5.72 -8.59 3.64
C ASN A 92 -5.06 -9.97 3.40
N PRO A 93 -4.10 -10.07 2.45
CA PRO A 93 -3.33 -11.29 2.23
C PRO A 93 -2.17 -11.40 3.22
N ASP A 94 -2.08 -12.56 3.88
CA ASP A 94 -0.91 -12.94 4.67
C ASP A 94 0.00 -13.90 3.88
N ILE A 95 1.32 -13.77 4.03
CA ILE A 95 2.31 -14.66 3.41
C ILE A 95 2.79 -15.73 4.41
N TYR A 96 2.80 -16.99 3.98
CA TYR A 96 3.38 -18.10 4.72
C TYR A 96 4.36 -18.85 3.82
N VAL A 97 5.60 -19.06 4.28
CA VAL A 97 6.63 -19.76 3.49
C VAL A 97 7.21 -20.94 4.26
N ASN A 98 7.28 -22.09 3.60
CA ASN A 98 7.89 -23.28 4.16
C ASN A 98 8.77 -24.00 3.14
N PRO A 99 10.02 -24.38 3.50
CA PRO A 99 10.88 -25.15 2.61
C PRO A 99 10.45 -26.63 2.55
N SER A 100 10.68 -27.25 1.39
CA SER A 100 10.60 -28.68 1.09
C SER A 100 9.21 -29.35 1.19
N THR A 101 8.36 -28.95 2.12
CA THR A 101 7.03 -29.56 2.34
C THR A 101 5.97 -28.49 2.54
N LEU A 102 4.72 -28.81 2.21
CA LEU A 102 3.57 -27.96 2.50
C LEU A 102 2.98 -28.35 3.86
N PRO A 103 3.06 -27.51 4.90
CA PRO A 103 2.47 -27.83 6.18
C PRO A 103 0.95 -27.88 6.13
N THR A 104 0.34 -28.75 6.96
CA THR A 104 -1.12 -28.82 7.08
C THR A 104 -1.69 -27.66 7.89
N ASN A 105 -0.95 -27.18 8.89
CA ASN A 105 -1.34 -26.10 9.79
C ASN A 105 -0.52 -24.82 9.57
N LEU A 106 -1.15 -23.64 9.71
CA LEU A 106 -0.47 -22.34 9.54
C LEU A 106 0.67 -22.12 10.55
N ASN A 107 0.56 -22.70 11.76
CA ASN A 107 1.59 -22.59 12.80
C ASN A 107 2.86 -23.40 12.53
N GLN A 108 2.85 -24.26 11.50
CA GLN A 108 3.99 -25.12 11.13
C GLN A 108 4.86 -24.52 10.02
N PHE A 109 4.48 -23.37 9.45
CA PHE A 109 5.30 -22.70 8.46
C PHE A 109 6.56 -22.11 9.10
N ALA A 110 7.70 -22.31 8.42
CA ALA A 110 8.98 -21.82 8.89
C ALA A 110 9.05 -20.29 8.96
N PHE A 111 8.36 -19.60 8.06
CA PHE A 111 8.36 -18.15 7.93
C PHE A 111 6.96 -17.63 7.63
N LYS A 112 6.66 -16.39 8.06
CA LYS A 112 5.41 -15.71 7.73
C LYS A 112 5.56 -14.20 7.77
N ALA A 113 4.80 -13.51 6.92
CA ALA A 113 4.44 -12.11 7.06
C ALA A 113 2.91 -12.06 7.18
N THR A 114 2.41 -11.25 8.10
CA THR A 114 0.96 -11.18 8.40
C THR A 114 0.58 -9.73 8.71
N GLU A 115 1.14 -8.78 7.96
CA GLU A 115 0.78 -7.37 8.11
C GLU A 115 -0.60 -7.10 7.49
N SER A 116 -1.23 -5.98 7.82
CA SER A 116 -2.55 -5.58 7.30
C SER A 116 -2.57 -5.17 5.82
N SER A 117 -1.40 -5.09 5.20
CA SER A 117 -1.23 -4.40 3.92
C SER A 117 -0.58 -5.31 2.90
N ASP A 118 0.14 -4.74 1.94
CA ASP A 118 1.08 -5.57 1.19
C ASP A 118 2.04 -6.21 2.17
N ASP A 119 2.13 -7.51 2.05
CA ASP A 119 3.08 -8.29 2.80
C ASP A 119 4.32 -8.50 1.95
N VAL A 120 5.46 -8.27 2.58
CA VAL A 120 6.75 -8.52 1.98
C VAL A 120 7.55 -9.34 2.96
N LEU A 121 7.84 -10.58 2.58
CA LEU A 121 8.73 -11.45 3.33
C LEU A 121 10.10 -11.45 2.65
N VAL A 122 11.13 -11.05 3.39
CA VAL A 122 12.53 -11.11 2.92
C VAL A 122 13.28 -12.11 3.79
N LEU A 123 13.84 -13.15 3.17
CA LEU A 123 14.62 -14.18 3.85
C LEU A 123 16.08 -14.08 3.42
N SER A 124 16.98 -13.84 4.37
CA SER A 124 18.42 -13.85 4.12
C SER A 124 18.95 -15.28 3.91
N PRO A 125 20.18 -15.43 3.38
CA PRO A 125 20.89 -16.72 3.41
C PRO A 125 20.96 -17.33 4.82
N GLU A 126 21.19 -16.51 5.84
CA GLU A 126 21.26 -16.92 7.24
C GLU A 126 19.91 -17.44 7.74
N ASP A 127 18.81 -16.71 7.51
CA ASP A 127 17.45 -17.14 7.91
C ASP A 127 17.10 -18.52 7.33
N ARG A 128 17.45 -18.74 6.06
CA ARG A 128 17.23 -20.01 5.37
C ARG A 128 18.14 -21.13 5.89
N SER A 129 19.38 -20.79 6.23
CA SER A 129 20.37 -21.71 6.80
C SER A 129 19.98 -22.18 8.20
N GLU A 130 19.44 -21.29 9.05
CA GLU A 130 18.96 -21.63 10.40
C GLU A 130 17.83 -22.66 10.37
N LYS A 131 17.04 -22.70 9.29
CA LYS A 131 16.01 -23.73 9.07
C LYS A 131 16.53 -24.98 8.35
N GLY A 132 17.80 -25.01 7.96
CA GLY A 132 18.44 -26.14 7.28
C GLY A 132 18.18 -26.23 5.78
N PHE A 133 17.67 -25.17 5.14
CA PHE A 133 17.24 -25.20 3.73
C PHE A 133 17.71 -23.99 2.95
N ILE A 134 18.99 -23.94 2.59
CA ILE A 134 19.55 -22.79 1.87
C ILE A 134 19.00 -22.68 0.43
N LYS A 135 18.84 -23.78 -0.30
CA LYS A 135 18.29 -23.79 -1.68
C LYS A 135 17.26 -24.91 -1.83
N GLY A 136 16.48 -24.90 -2.91
CA GLY A 136 15.54 -25.98 -3.23
C GLY A 136 14.09 -25.52 -3.37
N LEU A 137 13.16 -26.46 -3.19
CA LEU A 137 11.73 -26.20 -3.31
C LEU A 137 11.20 -25.47 -2.08
N TYR A 138 10.48 -24.38 -2.31
CA TYR A 138 9.77 -23.59 -1.32
C TYR A 138 8.27 -23.57 -1.65
N TYR A 139 7.46 -23.73 -0.63
CA TYR A 139 6.02 -23.54 -0.68
C TYR A 139 5.69 -22.16 -0.15
N VAL A 140 5.05 -21.35 -0.98
CA VAL A 140 4.65 -19.98 -0.66
C VAL A 140 3.14 -19.94 -0.68
N CYS A 141 2.51 -19.79 0.48
CA CYS A 141 1.07 -19.72 0.60
C CYS A 141 0.62 -18.29 0.90
N VAL A 142 -0.47 -17.90 0.27
CA VAL A 142 -1.20 -16.68 0.59
C VAL A 142 -2.50 -17.09 1.27
N VAL A 143 -2.76 -16.50 2.44
CA VAL A 143 -3.96 -16.76 3.24
C VAL A 143 -4.73 -15.46 3.36
N ALA A 144 -6.02 -15.50 3.08
CA ALA A 144 -6.83 -14.29 3.05
C ALA A 144 -7.55 -14.09 4.40
N GLN A 145 -7.23 -13.00 5.10
CA GLN A 145 -7.90 -12.61 6.35
C GLN A 145 -9.22 -11.86 6.11
N SER A 146 -9.55 -11.59 4.85
CA SER A 146 -10.82 -11.07 4.33
C SER A 146 -10.93 -11.49 2.86
N ASN A 147 -12.00 -11.15 2.13
CA ASN A 147 -12.04 -11.40 0.69
C ASN A 147 -10.92 -10.60 0.00
N THR A 148 -9.92 -11.31 -0.52
CA THR A 148 -8.66 -10.73 -0.97
C THR A 148 -8.44 -11.01 -2.44
N SER A 149 -8.28 -9.93 -3.21
CA SER A 149 -7.65 -10.01 -4.54
C SER A 149 -6.24 -9.48 -4.41
N TYR A 150 -5.27 -10.15 -5.03
CA TYR A 150 -3.86 -9.80 -4.88
C TYR A 150 -3.05 -10.15 -6.12
N ARG A 151 -1.82 -9.67 -6.13
CA ARG A 151 -0.75 -10.21 -6.97
C ARG A 151 0.41 -10.67 -6.11
N ILE A 152 1.10 -11.71 -6.55
CA ILE A 152 2.29 -12.24 -5.91
C ILE A 152 3.49 -12.15 -6.86
N ARG A 153 4.64 -11.84 -6.30
CA ARG A 153 5.93 -11.82 -6.99
C ARG A 153 7.00 -12.39 -6.08
N ILE A 154 7.96 -13.09 -6.67
CA ILE A 154 9.11 -13.66 -5.96
C ILE A 154 10.41 -13.36 -6.68
N SER A 155 11.48 -13.03 -5.95
CA SER A 155 12.78 -12.70 -6.52
C SER A 155 13.96 -13.14 -5.65
N GLU A 156 15.10 -13.43 -6.28
CA GLU A 156 16.36 -13.82 -5.63
C GLU A 156 17.46 -12.81 -5.94
N SER A 157 17.67 -11.84 -5.06
CA SER A 157 18.58 -10.71 -5.31
C SER A 157 19.22 -10.16 -4.03
N ASP A 158 20.53 -9.93 -4.08
CA ASP A 158 21.25 -9.05 -3.14
C ASP A 158 21.30 -7.60 -3.62
N LYS A 159 20.88 -7.39 -4.88
CA LYS A 159 20.94 -6.11 -5.55
C LYS A 159 19.81 -5.21 -5.11
N HIS A 160 20.02 -3.95 -5.42
CA HIS A 160 19.21 -2.83 -5.00
C HIS A 160 17.79 -2.94 -5.57
N TYR A 161 16.87 -2.19 -4.98
CA TYR A 161 15.44 -2.35 -5.20
C TYR A 161 15.01 -1.64 -6.49
N PHE A 162 14.61 -2.40 -7.51
CA PHE A 162 13.94 -1.84 -8.68
C PHE A 162 12.47 -1.57 -8.35
N LEU A 163 12.12 -0.29 -8.32
CA LEU A 163 10.75 0.19 -8.32
C LEU A 163 10.11 -0.18 -9.64
N GLU A 164 8.90 -0.68 -9.55
CA GLU A 164 8.01 -0.86 -10.69
C GLU A 164 6.96 0.24 -10.69
N ASP A 165 6.54 0.60 -11.90
CA ASP A 165 5.56 1.66 -12.03
C ASP A 165 4.23 1.28 -11.34
N GLY A 166 3.77 2.18 -10.47
CA GLY A 166 2.53 2.02 -9.73
C GLY A 166 2.58 0.98 -8.62
N ILE A 167 3.77 0.45 -8.30
CA ILE A 167 3.97 -0.55 -7.26
C ILE A 167 4.75 0.07 -6.13
N ALA A 168 4.11 0.16 -4.97
CA ALA A 168 4.76 0.66 -3.78
C ALA A 168 5.72 -0.39 -3.21
N GLU A 169 6.97 -0.01 -3.03
CA GLU A 169 7.98 -0.80 -2.35
C GLU A 169 8.10 -0.37 -0.90
N THR A 170 7.77 -1.28 0.02
CA THR A 170 7.94 -1.06 1.46
C THR A 170 9.32 -1.50 1.91
N ASN A 171 9.98 -0.68 2.72
CA ASN A 171 11.29 -0.97 3.25
C ASN A 171 11.54 -0.21 4.56
N GLU A 172 12.70 -0.47 5.15
CA GLU A 172 13.17 0.18 6.37
C GLU A 172 14.58 0.75 6.18
N ILE A 173 14.88 1.81 6.92
CA ILE A 173 16.20 2.45 6.91
C ILE A 173 16.58 2.88 8.33
N GLN A 174 17.73 2.42 8.81
CA GLN A 174 18.25 2.80 10.12
C GLN A 174 18.65 4.29 10.13
N ALA A 175 18.52 4.95 11.29
CA ALA A 175 19.02 6.30 11.50
C ALA A 175 20.47 6.48 11.00
N GLY A 176 20.71 7.56 10.26
CA GLY A 176 22.02 7.89 9.66
C GLY A 176 22.47 6.97 8.52
N LYS A 177 21.69 5.96 8.12
CA LYS A 177 21.99 5.09 6.98
C LYS A 177 21.36 5.61 5.69
N GLU A 178 21.85 5.07 4.57
CA GLU A 178 21.34 5.30 3.23
C GLU A 178 20.73 4.02 2.66
N SER A 179 19.68 4.17 1.85
CA SER A 179 19.10 3.08 1.06
C SER A 179 18.94 3.55 -0.38
N ARG A 180 19.19 2.64 -1.34
CA ARG A 180 19.22 2.95 -2.76
C ARG A 180 18.20 2.10 -3.50
N PHE A 181 17.42 2.78 -4.33
CA PHE A 181 16.42 2.21 -5.21
C PHE A 181 16.70 2.65 -6.64
N TYR A 182 16.18 1.91 -7.59
CA TYR A 182 16.28 2.21 -9.00
C TYR A 182 14.90 2.18 -9.62
N TYR A 183 14.69 2.97 -10.64
CA TYR A 183 13.48 2.93 -11.43
C TYR A 183 13.85 2.85 -12.90
N THR A 184 13.25 1.89 -13.58
CA THR A 184 13.44 1.68 -15.01
C THR A 184 12.11 1.24 -15.62
N ASP A 185 11.77 1.81 -16.77
CA ASP A 185 10.58 1.43 -17.52
C ASP A 185 10.84 1.60 -19.02
N SER A 186 10.26 0.73 -19.83
CA SER A 186 10.33 0.81 -21.29
C SER A 186 9.76 2.11 -21.87
N SER A 187 8.80 2.74 -21.18
CA SER A 187 8.21 4.03 -21.53
C SER A 187 9.17 5.21 -21.33
N LEU A 188 10.30 5.04 -20.62
CA LEU A 188 11.38 6.06 -20.54
C LEU A 188 12.04 6.34 -21.91
N GLU A 189 11.59 5.70 -22.99
CA GLU A 189 11.97 6.06 -24.36
C GLU A 189 11.10 7.20 -24.95
N ARG A 190 10.21 7.79 -24.15
CA ARG A 190 9.24 8.84 -24.54
C ARG A 190 9.31 10.03 -23.61
N ASN A 191 8.55 11.08 -23.90
CA ASN A 191 8.41 12.19 -22.97
C ASN A 191 7.36 11.83 -21.92
N LEU A 192 7.74 11.85 -20.65
CA LEU A 192 6.89 11.44 -19.55
C LEU A 192 6.94 12.45 -18.40
N ASN A 193 5.90 12.45 -17.58
CA ASN A 193 5.94 13.08 -16.26
C ASN A 193 6.03 11.96 -15.23
N LEU A 194 7.20 11.84 -14.59
CA LEU A 194 7.43 10.90 -13.50
C LEU A 194 7.04 11.55 -12.17
N THR A 195 6.47 10.78 -11.27
CA THR A 195 6.20 11.14 -9.89
C THR A 195 6.77 10.07 -9.00
N PHE A 196 7.63 10.44 -8.05
CA PHE A 196 8.10 9.55 -7.00
C PHE A 196 7.49 10.00 -5.68
N THR A 197 6.92 9.06 -4.94
CA THR A 197 6.19 9.32 -3.70
C THR A 197 6.78 8.46 -2.59
N LEU A 198 7.32 9.10 -1.56
CA LEU A 198 7.80 8.46 -0.34
C LEU A 198 6.86 8.76 0.82
N SER A 199 6.10 7.76 1.24
CA SER A 199 5.22 7.83 2.41
C SER A 199 5.93 7.22 3.61
N VAL A 200 6.26 8.04 4.61
CA VAL A 200 6.88 7.56 5.84
C VAL A 200 5.78 7.02 6.74
N LYS A 201 5.79 5.70 6.96
CA LYS A 201 4.87 5.05 7.89
C LYS A 201 5.26 5.36 9.32
N SER A 202 6.56 5.54 9.55
CA SER A 202 7.11 5.75 10.89
C SER A 202 8.59 6.11 10.94
N GLY A 203 9.02 6.51 12.13
CA GLY A 203 10.40 6.90 12.40
C GLY A 203 10.69 8.30 11.86
N PRO A 204 11.95 8.74 11.93
CA PRO A 204 12.33 10.04 11.40
C PRO A 204 12.19 10.04 9.87
N LYS A 205 11.65 11.15 9.35
CA LYS A 205 11.44 11.31 7.91
C LYS A 205 12.78 11.34 7.16
N PRO A 206 13.03 10.43 6.19
CA PRO A 206 14.24 10.48 5.36
C PRO A 206 14.26 11.69 4.44
N GLU A 207 15.43 12.01 3.92
CA GLU A 207 15.61 12.84 2.73
C GLU A 207 15.54 11.92 1.49
N MET A 208 14.91 12.40 0.41
CA MET A 208 14.83 11.68 -0.87
C MET A 208 15.49 12.49 -1.99
N TYR A 209 16.41 11.84 -2.70
CA TYR A 209 17.15 12.41 -3.83
C TYR A 209 17.01 11.52 -5.05
N ILE A 210 16.87 12.11 -6.23
CA ILE A 210 16.64 11.38 -7.47
C ILE A 210 17.55 11.91 -8.55
N LYS A 211 18.17 11.01 -9.33
CA LYS A 211 19.04 11.37 -10.45
C LYS A 211 18.80 10.46 -11.63
N LEU A 212 18.70 11.05 -12.83
CA LEU A 212 18.76 10.28 -14.08
C LEU A 212 20.21 9.86 -14.33
N CYS A 213 20.47 8.55 -14.33
CA CYS A 213 21.79 8.00 -14.65
C CYS A 213 21.97 7.68 -16.15
N GLY A 214 20.87 7.69 -16.91
CA GLY A 214 20.86 7.33 -18.32
C GLY A 214 20.94 5.81 -18.51
N LYS A 215 21.57 5.38 -19.61
CA LYS A 215 21.69 3.98 -20.00
C LYS A 215 23.02 3.39 -19.52
N VAL A 216 23.11 3.16 -18.21
CA VAL A 216 24.31 2.58 -17.58
C VAL A 216 23.92 1.33 -16.77
N PRO A 217 24.85 0.38 -16.55
CA PRO A 217 24.65 -0.65 -15.55
C PRO A 217 24.30 -0.05 -14.19
N GLU A 218 23.39 -0.68 -13.45
CA GLU A 218 22.95 -0.26 -12.11
C GLU A 218 24.12 0.06 -11.16
N SER A 219 25.17 -0.75 -11.18
CA SER A 219 26.36 -0.58 -10.35
C SER A 219 27.10 0.75 -10.61
N GLN A 220 26.90 1.36 -11.77
CA GLN A 220 27.46 2.66 -12.15
C GLN A 220 26.52 3.83 -11.84
N CYS A 221 25.24 3.56 -11.55
CA CYS A 221 24.28 4.57 -11.12
C CYS A 221 24.42 4.83 -9.61
N GLN A 222 25.56 5.39 -9.22
CA GLN A 222 25.85 5.85 -7.87
C GLN A 222 25.98 7.37 -7.88
N PHE A 223 25.35 8.03 -6.93
CA PHE A 223 25.39 9.49 -6.80
C PHE A 223 25.27 9.94 -5.35
N SER A 224 25.76 11.16 -5.09
CA SER A 224 25.63 11.88 -3.83
C SER A 224 24.60 13.00 -3.93
N LYS A 225 24.09 13.51 -2.80
CA LYS A 225 23.13 14.62 -2.78
C LYS A 225 23.66 15.93 -3.41
N ASN A 226 24.97 16.09 -3.51
CA ASN A 226 25.61 17.31 -4.02
C ASN A 226 25.96 17.19 -5.52
N ASP A 227 25.67 16.06 -6.16
CA ASP A 227 26.00 15.86 -7.56
C ASP A 227 25.09 16.73 -8.45
N GLN A 228 25.63 17.18 -9.59
CA GLN A 228 24.86 17.91 -10.58
C GLN A 228 23.69 17.06 -11.12
N GLY A 229 22.52 17.69 -11.27
CA GLY A 229 21.31 17.05 -11.82
C GLY A 229 20.51 16.22 -10.81
N VAL A 230 20.89 16.25 -9.52
CA VAL A 230 20.10 15.64 -8.45
C VAL A 230 18.88 16.50 -8.13
N ILE A 231 17.72 15.88 -8.13
CA ILE A 231 16.44 16.48 -7.73
C ILE A 231 16.19 16.08 -6.28
N THR A 232 15.95 17.07 -5.43
CA THR A 232 15.55 16.83 -4.03
C THR A 232 14.03 16.82 -3.96
N ALA A 233 13.46 15.79 -3.36
CA ALA A 233 12.02 15.70 -3.18
C ALA A 233 11.51 16.80 -2.24
N THR A 234 10.36 17.39 -2.57
CA THR A 234 9.69 18.37 -1.71
C THR A 234 8.80 17.65 -0.71
N ASN A 235 8.64 18.26 0.46
CA ASN A 235 7.81 17.69 1.53
C ASN A 235 6.41 18.30 1.47
N GLU A 236 5.42 17.47 1.17
CA GLU A 236 4.01 17.86 1.16
C GLU A 236 3.24 16.81 1.97
N ILE A 237 2.51 17.24 3.00
CA ILE A 237 1.59 16.33 3.73
C ILE A 237 2.30 15.12 4.40
N GLY A 238 3.56 15.27 4.85
CA GLY A 238 4.28 14.16 5.51
C GLY A 238 4.78 13.08 4.54
N THR A 239 4.48 13.27 3.26
CA THR A 239 4.95 12.49 2.14
C THR A 239 5.98 13.34 1.38
N LEU A 240 7.02 12.70 0.84
CA LEU A 240 7.93 13.39 -0.08
C LEU A 240 7.53 13.10 -1.52
N PHE A 241 7.40 14.15 -2.32
CA PHE A 241 7.12 14.06 -3.74
C PHE A 241 8.29 14.57 -4.55
N ALA A 242 8.56 13.92 -5.68
CA ALA A 242 9.46 14.44 -6.70
C ALA A 242 8.79 14.32 -8.07
N PHE A 243 8.55 15.46 -8.71
CA PHE A 243 7.99 15.55 -10.04
C PHE A 243 9.11 15.77 -11.06
N ILE A 244 9.21 14.89 -12.05
CA ILE A 244 10.27 14.95 -13.07
C ILE A 244 9.64 14.93 -14.44
N LYS A 245 9.87 15.99 -15.22
CA LYS A 245 9.57 16.01 -16.66
C LYS A 245 10.69 15.27 -17.40
N HIS A 246 10.48 13.98 -17.63
CA HIS A 246 11.40 13.15 -18.38
C HIS A 246 11.30 13.46 -19.87
N SER A 247 12.44 13.73 -20.50
CA SER A 247 12.56 13.95 -21.94
C SER A 247 13.20 12.74 -22.60
N ARG A 248 12.63 12.30 -23.72
CA ARG A 248 13.21 11.25 -24.58
C ARG A 248 14.67 11.54 -24.94
N ASN A 249 15.02 12.81 -25.11
CA ASN A 249 16.38 13.22 -25.48
C ASN A 249 17.38 13.04 -24.33
N SER A 250 16.91 12.94 -23.09
CA SER A 250 17.75 12.64 -21.94
C SER A 250 18.13 11.16 -21.87
N CYS A 251 17.48 10.29 -22.66
CA CYS A 251 17.77 8.86 -22.73
C CYS A 251 17.62 8.27 -24.15
N PRO A 252 18.44 8.72 -25.12
CA PRO A 252 18.29 8.31 -26.51
C PRO A 252 18.54 6.82 -26.72
N LYS A 253 17.77 6.21 -27.63
CA LYS A 253 17.96 4.83 -28.07
C LYS A 253 18.90 4.80 -29.28
N ASN A 254 20.13 4.32 -29.06
CA ASN A 254 21.17 4.23 -30.07
C ASN A 254 21.26 2.81 -30.66
N GLY A 255 20.78 1.79 -29.93
CA GLY A 255 20.76 0.41 -30.39
C GLY A 255 19.74 -0.48 -29.69
N VAL A 256 19.50 -1.66 -30.25
CA VAL A 256 18.63 -2.71 -29.68
C VAL A 256 19.21 -3.28 -28.39
N ASN A 257 20.54 -3.23 -28.24
CA ASN A 257 21.27 -3.80 -27.09
C ASN A 257 21.64 -2.75 -26.03
N ASP A 258 21.17 -1.51 -26.15
CA ASP A 258 21.44 -0.52 -25.12
C ASP A 258 20.77 -0.96 -23.81
N PRO A 259 21.43 -0.80 -22.65
CA PRO A 259 20.78 -1.03 -21.38
C PRO A 259 19.59 -0.08 -21.19
N PRO A 260 18.60 -0.46 -20.39
CA PRO A 260 17.43 0.38 -20.18
C PRO A 260 17.82 1.67 -19.45
N CYS A 261 16.99 2.69 -19.58
CA CYS A 261 17.20 3.95 -18.88
C CYS A 261 16.97 3.77 -17.38
N ILE A 262 17.85 4.33 -16.54
CA ILE A 262 17.76 4.16 -15.08
C ILE A 262 17.71 5.52 -14.38
N TYR A 263 16.73 5.66 -13.50
CA TYR A 263 16.74 6.62 -12.42
C TYR A 263 17.27 5.97 -11.15
N GLY A 264 18.24 6.60 -10.50
CA GLY A 264 18.66 6.24 -9.16
C GLY A 264 17.90 7.07 -8.12
N ILE A 265 17.46 6.44 -7.06
CA ILE A 265 16.77 7.07 -5.92
C ILE A 265 17.59 6.76 -4.67
N LEU A 266 18.02 7.81 -3.98
CA LEU A 266 18.77 7.74 -2.74
C LEU A 266 17.89 8.25 -1.60
N LEU A 267 17.64 7.39 -0.63
CA LEU A 267 17.01 7.74 0.63
C LEU A 267 18.08 7.83 1.71
N ARG A 268 18.05 8.91 2.49
CA ARG A 268 18.96 9.12 3.62
C ARG A 268 18.16 9.38 4.89
N SER A 269 18.25 8.48 5.87
CA SER A 269 17.66 8.73 7.19
C SER A 269 18.52 9.76 7.93
N PRO A 270 17.92 10.77 8.58
CA PRO A 270 18.70 11.68 9.42
C PRO A 270 19.38 10.91 10.56
N GLU A 271 20.50 11.43 11.05
CA GLU A 271 21.10 10.90 12.26
C GLU A 271 20.16 11.16 13.43
N SER A 272 19.78 10.09 14.14
CA SER A 272 19.02 10.16 15.38
C SER A 272 19.89 9.61 16.50
N ARG A 273 19.85 10.28 17.66
CA ARG A 273 20.49 9.79 18.88
C ARG A 273 19.81 8.53 19.41
N PHE A 274 18.57 8.31 18.99
CA PHE A 274 17.85 7.07 19.21
C PHE A 274 18.04 6.23 17.94
N ALA A 275 18.32 4.94 18.09
CA ALA A 275 18.47 4.02 16.96
C ALA A 275 17.11 3.76 16.30
N ASP A 276 16.50 4.82 15.77
CA ASP A 276 15.17 4.79 15.19
C ASP A 276 15.27 4.18 13.79
N LEU A 277 14.46 3.16 13.57
CA LEU A 277 14.23 2.56 12.28
C LEU A 277 13.09 3.33 11.60
N THR A 278 13.31 3.83 10.40
CA THR A 278 12.27 4.47 9.61
C THR A 278 11.66 3.42 8.70
N HIS A 279 10.35 3.18 8.81
CA HIS A 279 9.61 2.38 7.84
C HIS A 279 8.90 3.30 6.85
N PHE A 280 8.97 2.94 5.58
CA PHE A 280 8.40 3.76 4.52
C PHE A 280 7.85 2.90 3.39
N SER A 281 7.13 3.58 2.50
CA SER A 281 6.63 3.08 1.24
C SER A 281 7.10 4.02 0.13
N LEU A 282 7.81 3.50 -0.87
CA LEU A 282 8.31 4.27 -2.01
C LEU A 282 7.67 3.76 -3.29
N VAL A 283 7.01 4.65 -4.02
CA VAL A 283 6.38 4.30 -5.31
C VAL A 283 6.84 5.27 -6.40
N ALA A 284 7.03 4.74 -7.60
CA ALA A 284 7.26 5.52 -8.81
C ALA A 284 6.01 5.41 -9.71
N HIS A 285 5.64 6.51 -10.35
CA HIS A 285 4.52 6.60 -11.27
C HIS A 285 4.92 7.40 -12.51
N HIS A 286 4.32 7.11 -13.67
CA HIS A 286 4.35 8.01 -14.81
C HIS A 286 2.99 8.20 -15.48
N ASN A 287 2.88 9.27 -16.25
CA ASN A 287 1.65 9.68 -16.94
C ASN A 287 1.23 8.78 -18.13
N GLU A 288 1.89 7.66 -18.42
CA GLU A 288 1.45 6.70 -19.44
C GLU A 288 0.91 5.38 -18.87
N THR A 289 1.34 4.97 -17.67
CA THR A 289 0.86 3.78 -16.92
C THR A 289 -0.39 4.07 -16.08
N THR A 290 -1.17 4.97 -16.66
CA THR A 290 -2.01 6.02 -16.11
C THR A 290 -2.84 5.84 -14.85
N HIS A 291 -2.98 4.67 -14.23
CA HIS A 291 -3.91 4.51 -13.12
C HIS A 291 -3.23 4.05 -11.83
N ILE A 292 -3.16 4.95 -10.84
CA ILE A 292 -2.86 4.61 -9.46
C ILE A 292 -3.90 3.60 -8.98
N LYS A 293 -3.48 2.44 -8.50
CA LYS A 293 -4.42 1.40 -8.04
C LYS A 293 -4.94 1.74 -6.65
N LEU A 294 -6.26 1.86 -6.50
CA LEU A 294 -6.90 1.98 -5.19
C LEU A 294 -7.06 0.61 -4.54
N ARG A 295 -7.10 0.60 -3.21
CA ARG A 295 -7.49 -0.56 -2.41
C ARG A 295 -8.79 -0.30 -1.68
N GLU A 296 -9.53 -1.36 -1.45
CA GLU A 296 -10.75 -1.29 -0.68
C GLU A 296 -10.45 -0.83 0.76
N GLY A 297 -11.19 0.16 1.24
CA GLY A 297 -11.07 0.70 2.60
C GLY A 297 -9.82 1.54 2.85
N HIS A 298 -8.86 1.59 1.92
CA HIS A 298 -7.62 2.33 2.08
C HIS A 298 -7.70 3.66 1.34
N SER A 299 -7.45 4.74 2.06
CA SER A 299 -7.29 6.06 1.48
C SER A 299 -5.91 6.21 0.85
N VAL A 300 -5.85 6.85 -0.31
CA VAL A 300 -4.60 7.26 -0.98
C VAL A 300 -4.57 8.78 -1.00
N ASP A 301 -3.57 9.36 -0.34
CA ASP A 301 -3.33 10.79 -0.34
C ASP A 301 -2.60 11.19 -1.63
N GLN A 302 -3.11 12.23 -2.30
CA GLN A 302 -2.58 12.70 -3.56
C GLN A 302 -2.69 14.22 -3.68
N ILE A 303 -1.93 14.74 -4.64
CA ILE A 303 -2.05 16.11 -5.11
C ILE A 303 -2.36 16.13 -6.61
N VAL A 304 -3.11 17.14 -7.02
CA VAL A 304 -3.36 17.45 -8.42
C VAL A 304 -3.11 18.93 -8.66
N GLU A 305 -2.27 19.25 -9.64
CA GLU A 305 -2.02 20.62 -10.03
C GLU A 305 -3.25 21.23 -10.72
N ASN A 306 -3.28 22.56 -10.81
CA ASN A 306 -4.37 23.28 -11.45
C ASN A 306 -4.60 22.79 -12.89
N HIS A 307 -5.86 22.45 -13.21
CA HIS A 307 -6.33 21.91 -14.48
C HIS A 307 -5.64 20.61 -14.92
N GLN A 308 -4.97 19.90 -14.00
CA GLN A 308 -4.46 18.57 -14.26
C GLN A 308 -5.45 17.51 -13.78
N THR A 309 -5.28 16.29 -14.31
CA THR A 309 -6.05 15.11 -13.92
C THR A 309 -5.11 14.05 -13.36
N ARG A 310 -5.46 13.47 -12.22
CA ARG A 310 -4.88 12.23 -11.70
C ARG A 310 -5.84 11.09 -11.96
N TYR A 311 -5.29 9.96 -12.34
CA TYR A 311 -6.08 8.82 -12.77
C TYR A 311 -5.82 7.64 -11.83
N PHE A 312 -6.89 6.95 -11.47
CA PHE A 312 -6.88 5.80 -10.58
C PHE A 312 -7.68 4.66 -11.17
N LYS A 313 -7.44 3.45 -10.70
CA LYS A 313 -8.31 2.31 -11.01
C LYS A 313 -8.57 1.49 -9.77
N PHE A 314 -9.75 0.89 -9.74
CA PHE A 314 -10.18 -0.02 -8.70
C PHE A 314 -10.79 -1.24 -9.36
N ILE A 315 -10.51 -2.43 -8.85
CA ILE A 315 -10.98 -3.68 -9.45
C ILE A 315 -11.85 -4.41 -8.43
N VAL A 316 -13.07 -4.73 -8.84
CA VAL A 316 -14.02 -5.49 -8.04
C VAL A 316 -14.16 -6.87 -8.67
N PHE A 317 -13.76 -7.89 -7.91
CA PHE A 317 -13.94 -9.30 -8.31
C PHE A 317 -15.14 -9.95 -7.63
N ASP A 318 -15.72 -9.30 -6.63
CA ASP A 318 -16.73 -9.87 -5.76
C ASP A 318 -18.13 -9.88 -6.39
N THR A 319 -18.70 -11.07 -6.61
CA THR A 319 -20.07 -11.25 -7.13
C THR A 319 -21.16 -10.82 -6.16
N MET A 320 -20.83 -10.73 -4.87
CA MET A 320 -21.72 -10.35 -3.78
C MET A 320 -21.77 -8.84 -3.53
N ALA A 321 -20.95 -8.06 -4.24
CA ALA A 321 -20.99 -6.60 -4.16
C ALA A 321 -22.42 -6.07 -4.47
N THR A 322 -22.98 -5.33 -3.52
CA THR A 322 -24.27 -4.64 -3.64
C THR A 322 -24.09 -3.16 -3.95
N GLU A 323 -22.96 -2.58 -3.54
CA GLU A 323 -22.61 -1.18 -3.80
C GLU A 323 -21.08 -1.01 -3.85
N VAL A 324 -20.61 -0.11 -4.73
CA VAL A 324 -19.21 0.33 -4.84
C VAL A 324 -19.17 1.84 -4.77
N THR A 325 -18.49 2.37 -3.75
CA THR A 325 -18.47 3.81 -3.46
C THR A 325 -17.07 4.35 -3.46
N PHE A 326 -16.85 5.41 -4.25
CA PHE A 326 -15.62 6.18 -4.30
C PHE A 326 -15.83 7.49 -3.55
N THR A 327 -14.99 7.75 -2.55
CA THR A 327 -15.05 8.97 -1.75
C THR A 327 -13.76 9.76 -1.95
N LEU A 328 -13.89 11.06 -2.22
CA LEU A 328 -12.79 12.01 -2.33
C LEU A 328 -12.93 13.08 -1.26
N ASN A 329 -11.97 13.14 -0.33
CA ASN A 329 -11.95 14.11 0.75
C ASN A 329 -10.85 15.14 0.48
N SER A 330 -11.24 16.31 -0.01
CA SER A 330 -10.33 17.42 -0.29
C SER A 330 -9.84 18.07 1.01
N HIS A 331 -8.53 18.16 1.17
CA HIS A 331 -7.87 18.84 2.28
C HIS A 331 -7.62 20.32 1.96
N HIS A 332 -7.34 20.59 0.69
CA HIS A 332 -7.16 21.92 0.11
C HIS A 332 -7.55 21.91 -1.37
N GLY A 333 -7.98 23.06 -1.89
CA GLY A 333 -8.33 23.24 -3.30
C GLY A 333 -9.75 22.78 -3.65
N ASP A 334 -9.96 22.58 -4.95
CA ASP A 334 -11.22 22.15 -5.53
C ASP A 334 -10.91 21.05 -6.57
N ALA A 335 -11.15 19.81 -6.17
CA ALA A 335 -10.94 18.63 -7.00
C ALA A 335 -12.24 17.85 -7.10
N ASP A 336 -12.59 17.47 -8.32
CA ASP A 336 -13.79 16.70 -8.64
C ASP A 336 -13.41 15.26 -9.00
N ILE A 337 -14.34 14.32 -8.77
CA ILE A 337 -14.17 12.91 -9.12
C ILE A 337 -15.12 12.49 -10.26
N TYR A 338 -14.57 11.73 -11.19
CA TYR A 338 -15.26 11.15 -12.35
C TYR A 338 -14.95 9.67 -12.42
N VAL A 339 -15.94 8.83 -12.70
CA VAL A 339 -15.76 7.37 -12.72
C VAL A 339 -16.44 6.75 -13.94
N SER A 340 -15.75 5.83 -14.62
CA SER A 340 -16.32 5.01 -15.69
C SER A 340 -15.89 3.56 -15.56
N ARG A 341 -16.76 2.64 -15.98
CA ARG A 341 -16.44 1.21 -16.12
C ARG A 341 -15.96 0.83 -17.52
N SER A 342 -16.08 1.73 -18.50
CA SER A 342 -15.74 1.48 -19.91
C SER A 342 -14.64 2.41 -20.43
N GLU A 343 -14.66 3.68 -20.03
CA GLU A 343 -13.68 4.67 -20.46
C GLU A 343 -12.44 4.64 -19.55
N LYS A 344 -11.26 4.49 -20.16
CA LYS A 344 -10.00 4.41 -19.44
C LYS A 344 -9.62 5.80 -18.87
N TYR A 345 -10.01 6.89 -19.52
CA TYR A 345 -9.70 8.26 -19.09
C TYR A 345 -10.99 9.07 -18.89
N PRO A 346 -11.66 8.92 -17.74
CA PRO A 346 -13.03 9.41 -17.62
C PRO A 346 -13.14 10.89 -17.24
N ASP A 347 -12.22 11.76 -17.66
CA ASP A 347 -12.27 13.20 -17.34
C ASP A 347 -13.11 14.04 -18.32
N GLU A 348 -13.47 13.46 -19.46
CA GLU A 348 -14.44 14.03 -20.41
C GLU A 348 -15.68 13.14 -20.60
N ILE A 349 -15.50 11.82 -20.64
CA ILE A 349 -16.57 10.82 -20.84
C ILE A 349 -16.61 9.90 -19.63
N TYR A 350 -17.72 9.88 -18.89
CA TYR A 350 -17.84 9.15 -17.63
C TYR A 350 -19.22 8.54 -17.45
N ASP A 351 -19.31 7.55 -16.56
CA ASP A 351 -20.59 6.94 -16.16
C ASP A 351 -21.24 7.81 -15.07
N LYS A 352 -20.47 8.20 -14.06
CA LYS A 352 -20.91 9.02 -12.92
C LYS A 352 -19.84 10.03 -12.52
N LYS A 353 -20.25 11.15 -11.94
CA LYS A 353 -19.35 12.19 -11.38
C LYS A 353 -19.90 12.79 -10.09
N SER A 354 -19.02 13.41 -9.32
CA SER A 354 -19.37 14.31 -8.21
C SER A 354 -18.54 15.58 -8.35
N SER A 355 -19.18 16.72 -8.08
CA SER A 355 -18.58 18.07 -8.17
C SER A 355 -19.03 18.94 -7.00
N LYS A 356 -19.06 18.36 -5.80
CA LYS A 356 -19.49 19.04 -4.58
C LYS A 356 -18.31 19.85 -4.06
N SER A 357 -18.39 21.17 -4.21
CA SER A 357 -17.30 22.06 -3.80
C SER A 357 -17.20 22.24 -2.27
N ARG A 358 -15.94 22.22 -1.79
CA ARG A 358 -15.36 22.82 -0.57
C ARG A 358 -15.92 22.49 0.82
N ARG A 359 -17.17 22.03 0.97
CA ARG A 359 -17.77 21.75 2.31
C ARG A 359 -18.07 20.29 2.57
N PHE A 360 -17.98 19.44 1.54
CA PHE A 360 -18.32 18.04 1.62
C PHE A 360 -17.29 17.23 0.83
N TYR A 361 -17.10 15.97 1.22
CA TYR A 361 -16.40 15.02 0.37
C TYR A 361 -17.23 14.78 -0.90
N ASP A 362 -16.53 14.55 -1.99
CA ASP A 362 -17.12 14.09 -3.23
C ASP A 362 -17.37 12.59 -3.16
N GLU A 363 -18.49 12.15 -3.71
CA GLU A 363 -18.89 10.75 -3.66
C GLU A 363 -19.52 10.31 -4.97
N VAL A 364 -19.02 9.20 -5.50
CA VAL A 364 -19.61 8.49 -6.63
C VAL A 364 -19.93 7.07 -6.17
N CYS A 365 -21.21 6.71 -6.23
CA CYS A 365 -21.72 5.40 -5.81
C CYS A 365 -22.32 4.65 -7.01
N PHE A 366 -21.98 3.37 -7.13
CA PHE A 366 -22.61 2.41 -8.04
C PHE A 366 -23.37 1.36 -7.23
N THR A 367 -24.64 1.13 -7.52
CA THR A 367 -25.47 0.14 -6.81
C THR A 367 -25.88 -0.99 -7.74
N LYS A 368 -26.05 -2.20 -7.20
CA LYS A 368 -26.49 -3.34 -8.00
C LYS A 368 -27.89 -3.16 -8.60
N ALA A 369 -28.74 -2.40 -7.91
CA ALA A 369 -30.10 -2.10 -8.34
C ALA A 369 -30.15 -1.19 -9.57
N GLU A 370 -29.29 -0.16 -9.62
CA GLU A 370 -29.28 0.83 -10.71
C GLU A 370 -28.28 0.46 -11.83
N ASP A 371 -27.10 -0.05 -11.46
CA ASP A 371 -25.95 -0.21 -12.36
C ASP A 371 -25.71 -1.66 -12.80
N GLY A 372 -26.49 -2.61 -12.29
CA GLY A 372 -26.40 -4.04 -12.62
C GLY A 372 -25.20 -4.74 -11.96
N LYS A 373 -24.44 -5.51 -12.74
CA LYS A 373 -23.27 -6.24 -12.24
C LYS A 373 -22.15 -5.25 -11.86
N LEU A 374 -21.66 -5.34 -10.63
CA LEU A 374 -20.62 -4.46 -10.09
C LEU A 374 -19.19 -5.03 -10.20
N ILE A 375 -19.04 -6.24 -10.75
CA ILE A 375 -17.72 -6.81 -11.03
C ILE A 375 -17.12 -6.13 -12.25
N GLY A 376 -15.86 -5.74 -12.14
CA GLY A 376 -15.12 -5.17 -13.25
C GLY A 376 -14.04 -4.19 -12.79
N ILE A 377 -13.49 -3.48 -13.75
CA ILE A 377 -12.54 -2.40 -13.53
C ILE A 377 -13.32 -1.09 -13.52
N TYR A 378 -13.09 -0.28 -12.50
CA TYR A 378 -13.52 1.09 -12.42
C TYR A 378 -12.30 1.96 -12.70
N TYR A 379 -12.39 2.81 -13.72
CA TYR A 379 -11.45 3.87 -13.98
C TYR A 379 -11.96 5.14 -13.33
N ILE A 380 -11.09 5.84 -12.64
CA ILE A 380 -11.40 7.05 -11.88
C ILE A 380 -10.47 8.16 -12.38
N ALA A 381 -11.02 9.34 -12.58
CA ALA A 381 -10.27 10.57 -12.80
C ALA A 381 -10.59 11.54 -11.66
N VAL A 382 -9.54 12.16 -11.11
CA VAL A 382 -9.64 13.26 -10.16
C VAL A 382 -9.04 14.49 -10.83
N LYS A 383 -9.87 15.51 -11.06
CA LYS A 383 -9.48 16.72 -11.79
C LYS A 383 -9.41 17.90 -10.85
N GLY A 384 -8.25 18.54 -10.78
CA GLY A 384 -8.07 19.78 -10.03
C GLY A 384 -8.55 20.98 -10.84
N PHE A 385 -9.49 21.76 -10.31
CA PHE A 385 -9.83 23.09 -10.83
C PHE A 385 -8.96 24.19 -10.21
N GLU A 386 -8.33 23.85 -9.09
CA GLU A 386 -7.26 24.58 -8.43
C GLU A 386 -6.18 23.56 -8.04
N TYR A 387 -5.01 24.02 -7.57
CA TYR A 387 -4.09 23.10 -6.90
C TYR A 387 -4.82 22.48 -5.71
N SER A 388 -4.89 21.16 -5.69
CA SER A 388 -5.70 20.45 -4.70
C SER A 388 -4.91 19.31 -4.07
N SER A 389 -5.08 19.16 -2.77
CA SER A 389 -4.63 17.99 -2.02
C SER A 389 -5.84 17.27 -1.46
N TYR A 390 -5.86 15.95 -1.57
CA TYR A 390 -7.02 15.15 -1.23
C TYR A 390 -6.61 13.72 -0.84
N SER A 391 -7.53 13.04 -0.17
CA SER A 391 -7.51 11.59 0.00
C SER A 391 -8.63 10.99 -0.83
N ILE A 392 -8.34 9.91 -1.55
CA ILE A 392 -9.34 9.13 -2.30
C ILE A 392 -9.38 7.69 -1.79
N ARG A 393 -10.59 7.15 -1.62
CA ARG A 393 -10.80 5.76 -1.21
C ARG A 393 -11.90 5.10 -2.03
N ALA A 394 -11.81 3.78 -2.14
CA ALA A 394 -12.88 2.93 -2.68
C ALA A 394 -13.41 2.03 -1.55
N THR A 395 -14.72 1.79 -1.52
CA THR A 395 -15.38 0.89 -0.57
C THR A 395 -16.36 -0.01 -1.30
N VAL A 396 -16.51 -1.26 -0.85
CA VAL A 396 -17.45 -2.22 -1.44
C VAL A 396 -18.39 -2.71 -0.34
N ASN A 397 -19.68 -2.45 -0.51
CA ASN A 397 -20.71 -3.00 0.34
C ASN A 397 -21.14 -4.37 -0.20
N ARG A 398 -21.27 -5.35 0.69
CA ARG A 398 -21.65 -6.74 0.38
C ARG A 398 -22.96 -7.16 1.06
N GLY A 399 -23.74 -6.19 1.55
CA GLY A 399 -24.96 -6.41 2.34
C GLY A 399 -24.73 -6.51 3.85
N GLU A 400 -25.78 -6.87 4.58
CA GLU A 400 -25.86 -6.79 6.05
C GLU A 400 -25.03 -7.82 6.84
N ASN A 401 -24.19 -8.63 6.18
CA ASN A 401 -23.39 -9.60 6.93
C ASN A 401 -22.21 -8.90 7.62
N GLU A 402 -22.27 -8.78 8.95
CA GLU A 402 -21.22 -8.14 9.76
C GLU A 402 -19.84 -8.80 9.56
N ASP A 403 -19.79 -10.08 9.19
CA ASP A 403 -18.54 -10.81 8.90
C ASP A 403 -17.78 -10.28 7.67
N ASN A 404 -18.45 -9.53 6.79
CA ASN A 404 -17.87 -9.04 5.53
C ASN A 404 -17.48 -7.55 5.58
N VAL A 405 -17.49 -6.94 6.76
CA VAL A 405 -17.14 -5.53 6.92
C VAL A 405 -15.64 -5.35 6.74
N VAL A 406 -15.26 -4.52 5.76
CA VAL A 406 -13.89 -4.02 5.60
C VAL A 406 -13.81 -2.64 6.28
N PRO A 407 -13.10 -2.51 7.43
CA PRO A 407 -12.97 -1.23 8.10
C PRO A 407 -12.22 -0.23 7.23
N THR A 408 -12.61 1.04 7.32
CA THR A 408 -11.89 2.12 6.65
C THR A 408 -10.60 2.42 7.38
N GLN A 409 -9.47 2.36 6.70
CA GLN A 409 -8.19 2.72 7.28
C GLN A 409 -8.10 4.24 7.48
N ILE A 410 -7.67 4.65 8.67
CA ILE A 410 -7.32 6.05 8.96
C ILE A 410 -5.80 6.19 9.14
N SER A 411 -5.28 7.37 8.79
CA SER A 411 -3.86 7.73 8.91
C SER A 411 -3.60 8.57 10.17
N GLU A 412 -2.42 8.42 10.77
CA GLU A 412 -2.07 9.13 11.99
C GLU A 412 -2.01 10.65 11.72
N GLY A 413 -2.76 11.44 12.50
CA GLY A 413 -2.78 12.89 12.38
C GLY A 413 -3.60 13.45 11.23
N MET A 414 -4.26 12.60 10.43
CA MET A 414 -5.10 13.02 9.31
C MET A 414 -6.57 12.79 9.63
N ALA A 415 -7.36 13.86 9.62
CA ALA A 415 -8.80 13.78 9.85
C ALA A 415 -9.53 13.22 8.61
N LEU A 416 -10.35 12.19 8.83
CA LEU A 416 -11.19 11.59 7.82
C LEU A 416 -12.65 12.04 8.02
N ASN A 417 -13.21 12.73 7.04
CA ASN A 417 -14.63 13.12 7.05
C ASN A 417 -15.50 11.93 6.62
N ASP A 418 -16.60 11.68 7.34
CA ASP A 418 -17.51 10.59 7.05
C ASP A 418 -18.94 10.86 7.54
N PHE A 419 -19.86 9.95 7.23
CA PHE A 419 -21.25 10.06 7.61
C PHE A 419 -21.94 8.70 7.81
N ILE A 420 -23.05 8.76 8.53
CA ILE A 420 -24.00 7.65 8.71
C ILE A 420 -25.38 8.14 8.26
N ASP A 421 -26.00 7.42 7.34
CA ASP A 421 -27.24 7.78 6.63
C ASP A 421 -28.53 7.36 7.36
N SER A 422 -28.40 6.66 8.48
CA SER A 422 -29.52 6.03 9.18
C SER A 422 -29.26 5.96 10.68
N GLN A 423 -30.33 5.78 11.47
CA GLN A 423 -30.23 5.66 12.93
C GLN A 423 -29.63 4.31 13.38
N THR A 424 -29.59 3.34 12.48
CA THR A 424 -29.04 1.99 12.71
C THR A 424 -27.71 1.77 11.97
N GLY A 425 -27.28 2.75 11.17
CA GLY A 425 -26.06 2.64 10.40
C GLY A 425 -24.84 2.58 11.31
N LYS A 426 -23.84 1.82 10.88
CA LYS A 426 -22.57 1.64 11.59
C LYS A 426 -21.43 1.94 10.63
N LYS A 427 -20.35 2.52 11.14
CA LYS A 427 -19.08 2.65 10.40
C LYS A 427 -17.95 2.07 11.22
N TYR A 428 -17.11 1.30 10.55
CA TYR A 428 -15.93 0.71 11.13
C TYR A 428 -14.69 1.36 10.55
N TYR A 429 -13.73 1.66 11.42
CA TYR A 429 -12.43 2.17 11.06
C TYR A 429 -11.34 1.28 11.63
N GLU A 430 -10.17 1.29 11.01
CA GLU A 430 -8.98 0.65 11.55
C GLU A 430 -7.77 1.57 11.49
N PHE A 431 -6.88 1.39 12.46
CA PHE A 431 -5.53 1.93 12.41
C PHE A 431 -4.56 0.96 13.08
N LYS A 432 -3.30 1.00 12.66
CA LYS A 432 -2.24 0.18 13.22
C LYS A 432 -1.28 1.09 13.94
N THR A 433 -1.04 0.82 15.23
CA THR A 433 0.06 1.46 15.93
C THR A 433 1.27 0.54 15.94
N THR A 434 2.42 1.18 15.97
CA THR A 434 3.73 0.53 15.90
C THR A 434 4.62 1.29 16.87
N MET A 435 5.40 0.58 17.68
CA MET A 435 6.33 1.20 18.61
C MET A 435 7.67 1.44 17.91
N TYR A 436 8.14 2.68 17.96
CA TYR A 436 9.47 3.05 17.49
C TYR A 436 10.27 3.64 18.65
N GLY A 437 11.30 2.91 19.05
CA GLY A 437 12.17 3.27 20.18
C GLY A 437 11.63 2.86 21.55
N THR A 438 12.17 3.46 22.61
CA THR A 438 11.98 3.03 24.01
C THR A 438 10.72 3.60 24.70
N GLY A 439 9.86 4.32 23.98
CA GLY A 439 8.74 5.04 24.57
C GLY A 439 7.39 4.53 24.10
N ILE A 440 6.59 4.03 25.04
CA ILE A 440 5.15 3.84 24.83
C ILE A 440 4.51 5.24 24.83
N SER A 441 3.85 5.62 23.74
CA SER A 441 3.06 6.86 23.68
C SER A 441 1.59 6.58 23.96
N ASP A 442 0.93 7.53 24.64
CA ASP A 442 -0.53 7.57 24.69
C ASP A 442 -1.08 7.67 23.26
N ILE A 443 -2.23 7.03 23.02
CA ILE A 443 -2.94 7.11 21.75
C ILE A 443 -4.24 7.85 21.98
N LYS A 444 -4.46 8.90 21.20
CA LYS A 444 -5.65 9.72 21.19
C LYS A 444 -6.48 9.39 19.95
N VAL A 445 -7.77 9.18 20.12
CA VAL A 445 -8.75 9.09 19.03
C VAL A 445 -9.76 10.21 19.25
N SER A 446 -10.00 11.01 18.21
CA SER A 446 -10.93 12.14 18.26
C SER A 446 -11.99 12.03 17.16
N VAL A 447 -13.23 12.34 17.50
CA VAL A 447 -14.40 12.34 16.62
C VAL A 447 -15.10 13.70 16.72
N ASN A 448 -14.89 14.58 15.73
CA ASN A 448 -15.51 15.90 15.70
C ASN A 448 -16.86 15.83 14.99
N GLN A 449 -17.93 16.17 15.69
CA GLN A 449 -19.30 15.98 15.20
C GLN A 449 -19.81 17.27 14.56
N PHE A 450 -20.23 17.20 13.30
CA PHE A 450 -20.77 18.35 12.54
C PHE A 450 -22.29 18.36 12.50
N MET A 451 -22.92 17.17 12.46
CA MET A 451 -24.37 17.01 12.37
C MET A 451 -24.79 15.72 13.07
N GLY A 452 -25.79 15.80 13.93
CA GLY A 452 -26.17 14.67 14.79
C GLY A 452 -25.09 14.37 15.84
N LYS A 453 -25.43 13.50 16.79
CA LYS A 453 -24.48 13.01 17.80
C LYS A 453 -24.09 11.57 17.51
N VAL A 454 -22.82 11.23 17.69
CA VAL A 454 -22.33 9.85 17.57
C VAL A 454 -21.66 9.38 18.86
N LYS A 455 -21.64 8.07 19.07
CA LYS A 455 -20.78 7.38 20.04
C LYS A 455 -19.75 6.58 19.27
N PHE A 456 -18.61 6.32 19.89
CA PHE A 456 -17.63 5.41 19.30
C PHE A 456 -16.98 4.48 20.32
N TYR A 457 -16.59 3.31 19.84
CA TYR A 457 -16.02 2.22 20.63
C TYR A 457 -14.72 1.77 20.00
N ILE A 458 -13.70 1.50 20.82
CA ILE A 458 -12.38 1.10 20.35
C ILE A 458 -12.02 -0.26 20.93
N LYS A 459 -11.48 -1.14 20.10
CA LYS A 459 -10.95 -2.44 20.54
C LYS A 459 -9.65 -2.80 19.83
N SER A 460 -8.72 -3.38 20.57
CA SER A 460 -7.44 -3.86 20.05
C SER A 460 -7.60 -5.28 19.48
N GLY A 461 -7.08 -5.51 18.27
CA GLY A 461 -6.98 -6.83 17.66
C GLY A 461 -8.27 -7.41 17.04
N SER A 462 -9.46 -6.89 17.36
CA SER A 462 -10.73 -7.32 16.76
C SER A 462 -11.73 -6.17 16.63
N LEU A 463 -12.75 -6.34 15.77
CA LEU A 463 -13.84 -5.38 15.65
C LEU A 463 -14.57 -5.19 17.00
N PRO A 464 -14.81 -3.95 17.44
CA PRO A 464 -15.63 -3.67 18.61
C PRO A 464 -17.11 -3.86 18.31
N THR A 465 -17.89 -4.15 19.35
CA THR A 465 -19.35 -4.00 19.35
C THR A 465 -19.75 -2.97 20.40
N GLU A 466 -21.01 -2.55 20.41
CA GLU A 466 -21.54 -1.65 21.45
C GLU A 466 -21.45 -2.24 22.86
N PHE A 467 -21.29 -3.56 22.97
CA PHE A 467 -21.19 -4.29 24.25
C PHE A 467 -19.79 -4.83 24.53
N VAL A 468 -18.93 -4.95 23.51
CA VAL A 468 -17.60 -5.54 23.61
C VAL A 468 -16.57 -4.57 23.04
N TYR A 469 -15.97 -3.80 23.93
CA TYR A 469 -14.96 -2.79 23.60
C TYR A 469 -13.94 -2.64 24.73
N ASP A 470 -12.79 -2.04 24.41
CA ASP A 470 -11.75 -1.74 25.39
C ASP A 470 -11.91 -0.31 25.93
N TYR A 471 -12.27 0.63 25.04
CA TYR A 471 -12.53 2.05 25.32
C TYR A 471 -13.80 2.55 24.62
N MET A 472 -14.43 3.61 25.15
CA MET A 472 -15.64 4.23 24.61
C MET A 472 -15.52 5.76 24.69
N GLY A 473 -15.98 6.45 23.66
CA GLY A 473 -16.17 7.91 23.65
C GLY A 473 -17.65 8.27 23.50
N ASP A 474 -18.20 9.00 24.47
CA ASP A 474 -19.63 9.32 24.59
C ASP A 474 -19.93 10.83 24.62
N SER A 475 -19.20 11.65 25.39
CA SER A 475 -19.43 13.10 25.53
C SER A 475 -18.29 13.98 25.04
N ASP A 476 -17.05 13.54 25.17
CA ASP A 476 -15.88 14.42 25.05
C ASP A 476 -15.29 14.46 23.64
N ASN A 477 -15.95 13.82 22.66
CA ASN A 477 -15.47 13.70 21.28
C ASN A 477 -14.04 13.11 21.19
N GLU A 478 -13.54 12.50 22.26
CA GLU A 478 -12.15 12.07 22.38
C GLU A 478 -12.02 10.90 23.35
N VAL A 479 -11.10 9.98 23.03
CA VAL A 479 -10.61 8.94 23.93
C VAL A 479 -9.09 8.99 23.94
N VAL A 480 -8.49 9.06 25.12
CA VAL A 480 -7.04 8.91 25.32
C VAL A 480 -6.77 7.55 25.96
N MET A 481 -6.23 6.63 25.17
CA MET A 481 -5.71 5.34 25.62
C MET A 481 -4.33 5.58 26.21
N LYS A 482 -4.22 5.56 27.54
CA LYS A 482 -2.96 5.87 28.21
C LYS A 482 -2.05 4.66 28.18
N ALA A 483 -0.75 4.90 28.01
CA ALA A 483 0.29 3.87 28.11
C ALA A 483 0.25 3.08 29.43
N THR A 484 -0.32 3.68 30.49
CA THR A 484 -0.47 3.11 31.83
C THR A 484 -1.73 2.25 32.01
N ASP A 485 -2.65 2.24 31.05
CA ASP A 485 -3.90 1.49 31.21
C ASP A 485 -3.65 -0.02 31.07
N LEU A 486 -4.28 -0.83 31.91
CA LEU A 486 -4.13 -2.30 31.88
C LEU A 486 -4.56 -2.93 30.54
N LYS A 487 -5.49 -2.29 29.82
CA LYS A 487 -5.99 -2.75 28.52
C LYS A 487 -5.18 -2.19 27.34
N PHE A 488 -4.18 -1.34 27.61
CA PHE A 488 -3.44 -0.66 26.57
C PHE A 488 -2.56 -1.64 25.79
N VAL A 489 -2.79 -1.72 24.49
CA VAL A 489 -1.98 -2.53 23.57
C VAL A 489 -1.14 -1.60 22.70
N PRO A 490 0.17 -1.42 22.98
CA PRO A 490 1.01 -0.42 22.31
C PRO A 490 1.16 -0.66 20.80
N VAL A 491 1.19 -1.92 20.39
CA VAL A 491 1.49 -2.33 19.01
C VAL A 491 0.36 -3.18 18.49
N GLY A 492 -0.01 -2.96 17.23
CA GLY A 492 -0.99 -3.77 16.51
C GLY A 492 -2.23 -2.99 16.13
N LYS A 493 -3.16 -3.71 15.51
CA LYS A 493 -4.40 -3.16 14.96
C LYS A 493 -5.34 -2.74 16.07
N LYS A 494 -6.00 -1.61 15.84
CA LYS A 494 -7.10 -1.09 16.64
C LYS A 494 -8.24 -0.80 15.69
N TYR A 495 -9.43 -1.16 16.13
CA TYR A 495 -10.65 -1.01 15.38
C TYR A 495 -11.56 -0.04 16.13
N ILE A 496 -12.25 0.81 15.38
CA ILE A 496 -13.18 1.80 15.90
C ILE A 496 -14.55 1.52 15.28
N LEU A 497 -15.58 1.39 16.10
CA LEU A 497 -16.98 1.40 15.67
C LEU A 497 -17.58 2.77 16.00
N VAL A 498 -18.17 3.43 15.02
CA VAL A 498 -18.93 4.67 15.20
C VAL A 498 -20.41 4.39 14.93
N VAL A 499 -21.27 4.82 15.86
CA VAL A 499 -22.73 4.65 15.78
C VAL A 499 -23.48 5.93 16.14
N PRO A 500 -24.70 6.13 15.62
CA PRO A 500 -25.60 7.19 16.06
C PRO A 500 -25.89 7.16 17.57
N ASN A 501 -25.83 8.33 18.22
CA ASN A 501 -26.27 8.50 19.60
C ASN A 501 -27.76 8.90 19.63
N THR A 502 -28.64 7.92 19.86
CA THR A 502 -30.10 8.12 19.81
C THR A 502 -30.73 8.45 21.17
N GLU A 503 -29.97 8.38 22.27
CA GLU A 503 -30.49 8.52 23.65
C GLU A 503 -30.97 9.94 24.00
N LEU A 504 -30.54 10.96 23.27
CA LEU A 504 -30.76 12.37 23.61
C LEU A 504 -31.88 13.05 22.82
N GLY A 505 -32.76 12.30 22.15
CA GLY A 505 -33.81 12.88 21.29
C GLY A 505 -33.29 13.62 20.06
N SER A 506 -31.96 13.67 19.87
CA SER A 506 -31.28 14.21 18.69
C SER A 506 -31.28 13.21 17.54
N LYS A 507 -32.48 12.81 17.11
CA LYS A 507 -32.65 12.01 15.91
C LYS A 507 -32.35 12.88 14.69
N ALA A 508 -31.15 12.72 14.14
CA ALA A 508 -30.83 13.29 12.84
C ALA A 508 -31.19 12.28 11.74
N SER A 509 -31.56 12.78 10.56
CA SER A 509 -31.68 11.95 9.35
C SER A 509 -30.33 11.49 8.82
N MET A 510 -29.24 12.15 9.26
CA MET A 510 -27.87 11.82 8.90
C MET A 510 -26.94 12.32 10.00
N TYR A 511 -25.86 11.57 10.24
CA TYR A 511 -24.83 11.91 11.21
C TYR A 511 -23.54 12.20 10.46
N ARG A 512 -22.91 13.36 10.68
CA ARG A 512 -21.68 13.78 10.01
C ARG A 512 -20.62 14.06 11.03
N TYR A 513 -19.42 13.57 10.78
CA TYR A 513 -18.29 13.74 11.68
C TYR A 513 -16.96 13.66 10.93
N SER A 514 -15.88 14.09 11.59
CA SER A 514 -14.52 13.74 11.22
C SER A 514 -13.89 12.87 12.30
N ILE A 515 -13.09 11.89 11.90
CA ILE A 515 -12.39 10.97 12.81
C ILE A 515 -10.89 11.02 12.56
N MET A 516 -10.10 10.99 13.63
CA MET A 516 -8.64 11.01 13.57
C MET A 516 -8.08 10.22 14.74
N TYR A 517 -6.91 9.62 14.56
CA TYR A 517 -6.08 9.18 15.69
C TYR A 517 -4.72 9.87 15.66
N SER A 518 -4.11 10.02 16.83
CA SER A 518 -2.78 10.58 17.02
C SER A 518 -2.09 9.97 18.23
N THR A 519 -0.78 10.08 18.26
CA THR A 519 0.09 9.84 19.40
C THR A 519 0.70 11.17 19.88
N SER A 520 1.45 11.14 20.97
CA SER A 520 2.18 12.33 21.46
C SER A 520 3.23 12.88 20.49
N ARG A 521 3.60 12.14 19.44
CA ARG A 521 4.58 12.54 18.42
C ARG A 521 3.93 13.01 17.12
N THR A 522 2.62 12.84 16.97
CA THR A 522 1.92 13.19 15.74
C THR A 522 1.96 14.70 15.51
N ILE A 523 2.10 15.06 14.24
CA ILE A 523 1.80 16.41 13.76
C ILE A 523 0.41 16.32 13.13
N THR A 524 -0.58 16.96 13.74
CA THR A 524 -1.96 16.96 13.24
C THR A 524 -2.05 17.84 12.00
N GLU A 525 -2.59 17.31 10.92
CA GLU A 525 -2.83 18.09 9.71
C GLU A 525 -4.16 18.85 9.80
N LEU A 526 -4.09 20.15 9.53
CA LEU A 526 -5.23 21.04 9.47
C LEU A 526 -5.82 21.00 8.06
N GLN A 527 -7.15 20.95 7.98
CA GLN A 527 -7.89 21.05 6.72
C GLN A 527 -8.48 22.46 6.61
N SER A 528 -8.52 22.99 5.38
CA SER A 528 -9.09 24.32 5.15
C SER A 528 -10.57 24.34 5.55
N GLU A 529 -10.99 25.38 6.28
CA GLU A 529 -12.37 25.57 6.77
C GLU A 529 -12.92 24.50 7.73
N VAL A 530 -12.13 23.48 8.09
CA VAL A 530 -12.52 22.47 9.07
C VAL A 530 -11.90 22.81 10.42
N PRO A 531 -12.70 23.10 11.46
CA PRO A 531 -12.16 23.35 12.79
C PRO A 531 -11.48 22.09 13.32
N SER A 532 -10.26 22.24 13.81
CA SER A 532 -9.55 21.20 14.55
C SER A 532 -9.65 21.47 16.05
N PHE A 533 -10.02 20.44 16.80
CA PHE A 533 -10.17 20.51 18.25
C PHE A 533 -9.02 19.79 18.93
N GLY A 534 -8.53 20.37 20.02
CA GLY A 534 -7.47 19.75 20.80
C GLY A 534 -7.37 20.35 22.20
N SER A 535 -6.77 19.57 23.09
CA SER A 535 -6.43 19.99 24.45
C SER A 535 -4.94 19.78 24.67
N VAL A 536 -4.30 20.70 25.38
CA VAL A 536 -2.88 20.61 25.74
C VAL A 536 -2.76 20.72 27.25
N LYS A 537 -2.02 19.80 27.88
CA LYS A 537 -1.73 19.90 29.32
C LYS A 537 -0.72 21.02 29.56
N VAL A 538 -0.77 21.63 30.75
CA VAL A 538 0.18 22.68 31.17
C VAL A 538 1.63 22.23 30.92
N GLY A 539 2.39 23.07 30.20
CA GLY A 539 3.80 22.81 29.87
C GLY A 539 4.06 21.85 28.72
N LEU A 540 3.02 21.32 28.06
CA LEU A 540 3.15 20.52 26.84
C LEU A 540 2.79 21.35 25.59
N TYR A 541 3.05 20.78 24.41
CA TYR A 541 2.72 21.37 23.12
C TYR A 541 1.97 20.36 22.26
N SER A 542 1.02 20.83 21.45
CA SER A 542 0.47 20.08 20.31
C SER A 542 0.99 20.68 19.03
N ASN A 543 1.46 19.83 18.12
CA ASN A 543 2.00 20.26 16.84
C ASN A 543 0.93 20.13 15.77
N TYR A 544 0.70 21.21 15.04
CA TYR A 544 -0.20 21.24 13.89
C TYR A 544 0.57 21.63 12.65
N LYS A 545 0.12 21.14 11.50
CA LYS A 545 0.65 21.51 10.19
C LYS A 545 -0.50 21.87 9.27
N TYR A 546 -0.32 22.93 8.51
CA TYR A 546 -1.18 23.28 7.39
C TYR A 546 -0.29 23.41 6.16
N THR A 547 -0.59 22.69 5.09
CA THR A 547 0.11 22.84 3.82
C THR A 547 -0.56 23.96 3.03
N TYR A 548 0.05 25.13 3.07
CA TYR A 548 -0.37 26.29 2.29
C TYR A 548 0.35 26.29 0.95
N VAL A 549 -0.40 26.25 -0.16
CA VAL A 549 0.16 26.32 -1.51
C VAL A 549 -0.34 27.60 -2.15
N ASP A 550 0.46 28.66 -2.00
CA ASP A 550 0.20 29.94 -2.63
C ASP A 550 0.45 29.85 -4.14
N THR A 551 -0.53 30.28 -4.94
CA THR A 551 -0.28 30.54 -6.36
C THR A 551 -0.39 32.01 -6.73
N LYS A 552 -0.92 32.89 -5.84
CA LYS A 552 -1.30 34.29 -6.19
C LYS A 552 -1.31 35.31 -5.03
N GLY A 553 -0.58 35.10 -3.93
CA GLY A 553 -0.47 36.06 -2.83
C GLY A 553 -1.72 36.13 -1.95
N SER A 554 -2.31 34.98 -1.59
CA SER A 554 -3.47 34.99 -0.68
C SER A 554 -3.03 35.11 0.79
N ASP A 555 -3.84 35.74 1.64
CA ASP A 555 -3.54 35.78 3.07
C ASP A 555 -3.99 34.47 3.76
N LEU A 556 -3.12 33.90 4.59
CA LEU A 556 -3.46 32.77 5.46
C LEU A 556 -3.93 33.29 6.82
N THR A 557 -5.20 33.05 7.16
CA THR A 557 -5.73 33.34 8.50
C THR A 557 -5.79 32.07 9.32
N ILE A 558 -5.08 32.05 10.46
CA ILE A 558 -5.19 31.00 11.47
C ILE A 558 -5.86 31.61 12.70
N ALA A 559 -7.01 31.07 13.07
CA ALA A 559 -7.73 31.47 14.28
C ALA A 559 -7.62 30.37 15.34
N LEU A 560 -7.23 30.74 16.56
CA LEU A 560 -7.27 29.89 17.72
C LEU A 560 -8.35 30.41 18.68
N THR A 561 -9.34 29.58 18.99
CA THR A 561 -10.40 29.93 19.94
C THR A 561 -10.21 29.10 21.22
N PRO A 562 -9.76 29.71 22.33
CA PRO A 562 -9.66 29.00 23.61
C PRO A 562 -11.08 28.67 24.11
N ILE A 563 -11.36 27.38 24.27
CA ILE A 563 -12.65 26.90 24.81
C ILE A 563 -12.62 26.89 26.34
N SER A 564 -11.48 26.53 26.94
CA SER A 564 -11.26 26.50 28.39
C SER A 564 -9.76 26.54 28.74
N GLY A 565 -9.42 26.93 29.97
CA GLY A 565 -8.05 27.11 30.44
C GLY A 565 -7.52 28.53 30.17
N ASN A 566 -6.92 29.15 31.20
CA ASN A 566 -6.25 30.46 31.10
C ASN A 566 -4.75 30.29 30.88
#